data_AF-A0A415G766-F1
#
_entry.id   AF-A0A415G766-F1
#
_cell.length_a   1.000
_cell.length_b   1.000
_cell.length_c   1.000
_cell.angle_alpha   90.00
_cell.angle_beta   90.00
_cell.angle_gamma   90.00
#
_symmetry.space_group_name_H-M   'P 1'
#
loop_
_entity.id
_entity.type
_entity.pdbx_description
1 polymer ?
#
loop_
_entity_poly.entity_id
_entity_poly.type
_entity_poly.pdbx_seq_one_letter_code
_entity_poly.pdbx_strand_id
1 'polypeptide(L)'
;MKHFKEEIIRDIFNDAVVVTTKEHYYYASDSEKKQHKIDMINHGFEDSGQVVKRLRDISFLPSDWIHDSYVYYGCYMKQETMRKEKISTNPY
;
A
#
# COMPACT_ATOMS: atom_id res chain seq x y z
N MET A 1 13.59 4.04 -6.19
CA MET A 1 12.38 3.64 -5.44
C MET A 1 12.23 2.13 -5.48
N LYS A 2 11.90 1.49 -4.35
CA LYS A 2 11.72 0.03 -4.30
C LYS A 2 10.43 -0.32 -3.57
N HIS A 3 9.55 -1.04 -4.25
CA HIS A 3 8.41 -1.71 -3.63
C HIS A 3 8.94 -2.91 -2.84
N PHE A 4 8.61 -3.01 -1.55
CA PHE A 4 9.15 -4.09 -0.71
C PHE A 4 8.09 -4.92 0.00
N LYS A 5 6.87 -4.41 0.15
CA LYS A 5 5.78 -5.15 0.76
C LYS A 5 4.44 -4.69 0.20
N GLU A 6 3.64 -5.65 -0.20
CA GLU A 6 2.23 -5.48 -0.51
C GLU A 6 1.43 -6.27 0.52
N GLU A 7 0.42 -5.64 1.12
CA GLU A 7 -0.55 -6.28 2.00
C GLU A 7 -1.93 -6.16 1.37
N ILE A 8 -2.58 -7.30 1.15
CA ILE A 8 -3.97 -7.35 0.70
C ILE A 8 -4.82 -7.83 1.88
N ILE A 9 -5.67 -6.96 2.39
CA ILE A 9 -6.62 -7.25 3.46
C ILE A 9 -8.00 -7.38 2.83
N ARG A 10 -8.70 -8.47 3.10
CA ARG A 10 -10.06 -8.70 2.60
C ARG A 10 -11.00 -8.84 3.77
N ASP A 11 -11.86 -7.85 3.93
CA ASP A 11 -12.88 -7.82 4.97
C ASP A 11 -14.25 -8.06 4.35
N ILE A 12 -15.05 -8.94 4.96
CA ILE A 12 -16.40 -9.26 4.49
C ILE A 12 -17.39 -8.57 5.42
N PHE A 13 -18.18 -7.65 4.87
CA PHE A 13 -19.23 -6.93 5.58
C PHE A 13 -20.58 -7.19 4.92
N ASN A 14 -21.41 -8.02 5.56
CA ASN A 14 -22.71 -8.46 5.03
C ASN A 14 -22.57 -9.02 3.59
N ASP A 15 -23.01 -8.24 2.60
CA ASP A 15 -23.01 -8.59 1.16
C ASP A 15 -21.86 -7.92 0.37
N ALA A 16 -20.94 -7.23 1.05
CA ALA A 16 -19.82 -6.53 0.45
C ALA A 16 -18.48 -7.12 0.90
N VAL A 17 -17.55 -7.25 -0.04
CA VAL A 17 -16.14 -7.52 0.22
C VAL A 17 -15.39 -6.21 0.07
N VAL A 18 -14.76 -5.74 1.15
CA VAL A 18 -13.86 -4.60 1.13
C VAL A 18 -12.44 -5.15 0.97
N VAL A 19 -11.79 -4.82 -0.13
CA VAL A 19 -10.40 -5.15 -0.39
C VAL A 19 -9.57 -3.91 -0.11
N THR A 20 -8.72 -3.96 0.90
CA THR A 20 -7.73 -2.93 1.17
C THR A 20 -6.38 -3.41 0.68
N THR A 21 -5.85 -2.75 -0.35
CA THR A 21 -4.48 -2.94 -0.84
C THR A 21 -3.59 -1.90 -0.19
N LYS A 22 -2.49 -2.35 0.38
CA LYS A 22 -1.52 -1.49 1.05
C LYS A 22 -0.12 -1.78 0.54
N GLU A 23 0.51 -0.76 0.00
CA GLU A 23 1.81 -0.87 -0.65
C GLU A 23 2.86 -0.07 0.09
N HIS A 24 4.04 -0.67 0.22
CA HIS A 24 5.13 -0.13 1.01
C HIS A 24 6.38 0.07 0.18
N TYR A 25 6.91 1.29 0.25
CA TYR A 25 8.02 1.73 -0.56
C TYR A 25 9.15 2.32 0.27
N TYR A 26 10.36 2.07 -0.19
CA TYR A 26 11.55 2.82 0.22
C TYR A 26 12.02 3.72 -0.92
N TYR A 27 12.46 4.92 -0.53
CA TYR A 27 12.98 5.92 -1.45
C TYR A 27 14.41 6.31 -1.08
N ALA A 28 15.19 6.62 -2.11
CA ALA A 28 16.54 7.12 -1.96
C ALA A 28 16.57 8.59 -1.51
N SER A 29 15.47 9.34 -1.72
CA SER A 29 15.37 10.76 -1.36
C SER A 29 13.92 11.22 -1.10
N ASP A 30 13.76 12.36 -0.45
CA ASP A 30 12.46 13.02 -0.25
C ASP A 30 11.82 13.46 -1.58
N SER A 31 12.64 13.93 -2.53
CA SER A 31 12.17 14.35 -3.86
C SER A 31 11.57 13.17 -4.64
N GLU A 32 12.23 12.01 -4.60
CA GLU A 32 11.71 10.78 -5.21
C GLU A 32 10.37 10.35 -4.58
N LYS A 33 10.26 10.46 -3.25
CA LYS A 33 9.01 10.19 -2.53
C LYS A 33 7.88 11.15 -2.93
N LYS A 34 8.16 12.45 -3.05
CA LYS A 34 7.16 13.46 -3.42
C LYS A 34 6.62 13.22 -4.82
N GLN A 35 7.49 12.85 -5.77
CA GLN A 35 7.06 12.51 -7.12
C GLN A 35 6.16 11.27 -7.10
N HIS A 36 6.61 10.19 -6.47
CA HIS A 36 5.82 8.97 -6.42
C HIS A 36 4.49 9.13 -5.67
N LYS A 37 4.43 10.00 -4.66
CA LYS A 37 3.17 10.33 -3.98
C LYS A 37 2.12 10.87 -4.96
N ILE A 38 2.51 11.73 -5.89
CA ILE A 38 1.59 12.28 -6.91
C ILE A 38 1.10 11.13 -7.80
N ASP A 39 2.01 10.26 -8.22
CA ASP A 39 1.67 9.10 -9.06
C ASP A 39 0.69 8.17 -8.33
N MET A 40 0.93 7.84 -7.06
CA MET A 40 0.04 6.98 -6.26
C MET A 40 -1.37 7.58 -6.10
N ILE A 41 -1.46 8.89 -5.86
CA ILE A 41 -2.76 9.58 -5.77
C ILE A 41 -3.52 9.48 -7.10
N ASN A 42 -2.82 9.65 -8.24
CA ASN A 42 -3.43 9.50 -9.56
C ASN A 42 -3.93 8.07 -9.84
N HIS A 43 -3.34 7.06 -9.20
CA HIS A 43 -3.79 5.66 -9.27
C HIS A 43 -4.85 5.30 -8.20
N GLY A 44 -5.36 6.29 -7.46
CA GLY A 44 -6.42 6.13 -6.47
C GLY A 44 -5.94 5.59 -5.12
N PHE A 45 -4.64 5.72 -4.82
CA PHE A 45 -4.11 5.40 -3.50
C PHE A 45 -4.00 6.65 -2.62
N GLU A 46 -4.24 6.46 -1.32
CA GLU A 46 -4.07 7.47 -0.29
C GLU A 46 -2.75 7.27 0.46
N ASP A 47 -2.03 8.36 0.74
CA ASP A 47 -0.80 8.34 1.53
C ASP A 47 -1.13 8.25 3.02
N SER A 48 -0.65 7.20 3.69
CA SER A 48 -0.80 7.01 5.14
C SER A 48 -0.04 8.04 6.00
N GLY A 49 0.76 8.91 5.39
CA GLY A 49 1.39 10.07 6.05
C GLY A 49 2.68 9.75 6.81
N GLN A 50 3.18 8.52 6.76
CA GLN A 50 4.46 8.19 7.39
C GLN A 50 5.62 8.78 6.59
N VAL A 51 6.50 9.57 7.24
CA VAL A 51 7.52 10.37 6.55
C VAL A 51 8.89 9.69 6.50
N VAL A 52 9.37 9.21 7.65
CA VAL A 52 10.70 8.61 7.82
C VAL A 52 10.59 7.45 8.81
N LYS A 53 11.25 6.33 8.54
CA LYS A 53 11.44 5.26 9.52
C LYS A 53 12.92 4.92 9.61
N ARG A 54 13.43 4.85 10.84
CA ARG A 54 14.75 4.26 11.10
C ARG A 54 14.59 2.75 10.94
N LEU A 55 15.29 2.17 9.98
CA LEU A 55 15.33 0.72 9.82
C LEU A 55 16.13 0.14 10.99
N ARG A 56 15.43 -0.47 11.95
CA ARG A 56 16.05 -1.30 13.01
C ARG A 56 15.73 -2.78 12.86
N ASP A 57 14.70 -3.12 12.08
CA ASP A 57 14.35 -4.51 11.76
C ASP A 57 14.87 -4.87 10.38
N ILE A 58 16.00 -5.57 10.41
CA ILE A 58 16.89 -5.88 9.29
C ILE A 58 16.50 -7.22 8.61
N SER A 59 15.42 -7.87 9.06
CA SER A 59 15.07 -9.23 8.63
C SER A 59 14.27 -9.32 7.32
N PHE A 60 13.72 -8.21 6.82
CA PHE A 60 12.89 -8.19 5.61
C PHE A 60 13.52 -7.44 4.43
N LEU A 61 14.69 -6.83 4.64
CA LEU A 61 15.43 -6.12 3.60
C LEU A 61 16.47 -7.04 2.96
N PRO A 62 16.64 -6.99 1.63
CA PRO A 62 17.80 -7.57 0.97
C PRO A 62 19.09 -7.02 1.60
N SER A 63 20.07 -7.88 1.80
CA SER A 63 21.37 -7.58 2.45
C SER A 63 22.04 -6.30 1.96
N ASP A 64 21.84 -5.99 0.68
CA ASP A 64 22.50 -4.92 -0.06
C ASP A 64 21.92 -3.53 0.29
N TRP A 65 20.87 -3.49 1.12
CA TRP A 65 20.15 -2.28 1.55
C TRP A 65 20.20 -2.11 3.08
N ILE A 66 20.99 -2.93 3.78
CA ILE A 66 21.30 -2.77 5.20
C ILE A 66 22.25 -1.58 5.31
N HIS A 67 21.69 -0.38 5.25
CA HIS A 67 22.38 0.81 5.65
C HIS A 67 21.87 1.19 7.04
N ASP A 68 22.78 1.49 7.97
CA ASP A 68 22.49 2.09 9.28
C ASP A 68 21.86 3.51 9.18
N SER A 69 21.38 3.89 7.99
CA SER A 69 20.88 5.21 7.66
C SER A 69 19.34 5.26 7.60
N TYR A 70 18.80 6.46 7.85
CA TYR A 70 17.37 6.73 7.70
C TYR A 70 16.98 6.59 6.22
N VAL A 71 15.93 5.82 5.95
CA VAL A 71 15.32 5.75 4.63
C VAL A 71 14.00 6.50 4.62
N TYR A 72 13.71 7.14 3.49
CA TYR A 72 12.40 7.71 3.24
C TYR A 72 11.43 6.57 2.99
N TYR A 73 10.32 6.59 3.71
CA TYR A 73 9.33 5.52 3.68
C TYR A 73 8.00 6.05 3.15
N GLY A 74 7.34 5.28 2.29
CA GLY A 74 5.98 5.53 1.84
C GLY A 74 5.10 4.33 2.14
N CYS A 75 3.89 4.59 2.58
CA CYS A 75 2.87 3.57 2.72
C CYS A 75 1.57 4.14 2.15
N TYR A 76 1.05 3.46 1.14
CA TYR A 76 -0.12 3.88 0.39
C TYR A 76 -1.21 2.85 0.52
N MET A 77 -2.46 3.30 0.62
CA MET A 77 -3.61 2.43 0.81
C MET A 77 -4.66 2.74 -0.25
N LYS A 78 -5.24 1.69 -0.83
CA LYS A 78 -6.39 1.79 -1.71
C LYS A 78 -7.47 0.83 -1.21
N GLN A 79 -8.69 1.33 -1.09
CA GLN A 79 -9.84 0.53 -0.68
C GLN A 79 -10.81 0.38 -1.85
N GLU A 80 -11.14 -0.86 -2.16
CA GLU A 80 -12.09 -1.23 -3.21
C GLU A 80 -13.23 -2.04 -2.58
N THR A 81 -14.46 -1.57 -2.74
CA THR A 81 -15.64 -2.28 -2.24
C THR A 81 -16.31 -3.02 -3.39
N MET A 82 -16.27 -4.35 -3.33
CA MET A 82 -16.99 -5.23 -4.25
C MET A 82 -18.30 -5.67 -3.59
N ARG A 83 -19.44 -5.15 -4.07
CA ARG A 83 -20.75 -5.70 -3.68
C ARG A 83 -20.96 -6.99 -4.45
N LYS A 84 -21.42 -8.06 -3.78
CA LYS A 84 -22.02 -9.18 -4.51
C LYS A 84 -23.25 -8.64 -5.21
N GLU A 85 -23.21 -8.57 -6.54
CA GLU A 85 -24.43 -8.38 -7.31
C GLU A 85 -25.40 -9.47 -6.87
N LYS A 86 -26.58 -9.09 -6.38
CA LYS A 86 -27.66 -10.04 -6.15
C LYS A 86 -27.85 -10.77 -7.47
N ILE A 87 -27.48 -12.05 -7.51
CA ILE A 87 -27.90 -12.94 -8.57
C ILE A 87 -29.42 -12.83 -8.57
N SER A 88 -29.96 -12.11 -9.56
CA SER A 88 -31.38 -12.00 -9.81
C SER A 88 -31.85 -13.41 -10.16
N THR A 89 -32.27 -14.16 -9.15
CA THR A 89 -33.06 -15.38 -9.36
C THR A 89 -34.39 -14.91 -9.91
N ASN A 90 -34.44 -14.81 -11.24
CA ASN A 90 -35.67 -14.68 -12.00
C ASN A 90 -36.45 -16.00 -11.81
N PRO A 91 -37.58 -16.01 -11.08
CA PRO A 91 -38.42 -17.17 -11.02
C PRO A 91 -39.32 -17.13 -12.26
N TYR A 92 -38.92 -17.85 -13.31
CA TYR A 92 -39.87 -18.31 -14.32
C TYR A 92 -40.73 -19.43 -13.73
#